data_AF-A0A517XWK3-F1
#
_entry.id   AF-A0A517XWK3-F1
#
_cell.length_a   1.000
_cell.length_b   1.000
_cell.length_c   1.000
_cell.angle_alpha   90.00
_cell.angle_beta   90.00
_cell.angle_gamma   90.00
#
_symmetry.space_group_name_H-M   'P 1'
#
loop_
_entity.id
_entity.type
_entity.pdbx_description
1 polymer ?
#
loop_
_entity_poly.entity_id
_entity_poly.type
_entity_poly.pdbx_seq_one_letter_code
_entity_poly.pdbx_strand_id
1 'polypeptide(L)'
;MYVWLAQRLHRVQPGRPQLVPWANLHDQFGQGYARVRDFRAKFLETLRQVTAVYPDARLTADEQGVTLEHSPPPVSGKSEPLLLA
;
A
#
# COMPACT_ATOMS: atom_id res chain seq x y z
N MET A 1 4.79 0.54 7.58
CA MET A 1 4.29 -0.10 6.34
C MET A 1 2.78 -0.23 6.31
N TYR A 2 2.16 -0.97 7.24
CA TYR A 2 0.71 -1.19 7.29
C TYR A 2 -0.12 0.10 7.16
N VAL A 3 0.12 1.09 8.03
CA VAL A 3 -0.61 2.38 8.02
C VAL A 3 -0.46 3.11 6.68
N TRP A 4 0.75 3.14 6.12
CA TRP A 4 1.02 3.76 4.82
C TRP A 4 0.25 3.07 3.70
N LEU A 5 0.22 1.73 3.68
CA LEU A 5 -0.47 0.99 2.63
C LEU A 5 -1.99 1.19 2.73
N ALA A 6 -2.55 1.04 3.93
CA ALA A 6 -3.99 1.23 4.18
C ALA A 6 -4.46 2.64 3.80
N GLN A 7 -3.70 3.67 4.21
CA GLN A 7 -4.02 5.06 3.86
C GLN A 7 -3.90 5.28 2.34
N ARG A 8 -2.85 4.76 1.71
CA ARG A 8 -2.57 5.06 0.31
C ARG A 8 -3.56 4.38 -0.63
N LEU A 9 -3.88 3.11 -0.39
CA LEU A 9 -4.88 2.37 -1.19
C LEU A 9 -6.26 3.04 -1.14
N HIS A 10 -6.68 3.52 0.04
CA HIS A 10 -7.95 4.23 0.19
C HIS A 10 -8.03 5.52 -0.65
N ARG A 11 -6.89 6.18 -0.89
CA ARG A 11 -6.81 7.45 -1.63
C ARG A 11 -6.64 7.26 -3.14
N VAL A 12 -6.38 6.04 -3.61
CA VAL A 12 -6.35 5.74 -5.05
C VAL A 12 -7.77 5.93 -5.59
N GLN A 13 -7.89 6.66 -6.71
CA GLN A 13 -9.19 6.85 -7.37
C GLN A 13 -9.64 5.51 -8.00
N PRO A 14 -10.90 5.09 -7.80
CA PRO A 14 -11.42 3.87 -8.43
C PRO A 14 -11.21 3.88 -9.95
N GLY A 15 -10.70 2.78 -10.51
CA GLY A 15 -10.40 2.65 -11.94
C GLY A 15 -9.14 3.39 -12.42
N ARG A 16 -8.37 4.01 -11.51
CA ARG A 16 -7.11 4.69 -11.82
C ARG A 16 -5.96 4.16 -10.94
N PRO A 17 -5.39 2.99 -11.26
CA PRO A 17 -4.27 2.43 -10.52
C PRO A 17 -3.09 3.40 -10.46
N GLN A 18 -2.39 3.41 -9.32
CA GLN A 18 -1.22 4.26 -9.11
C GLN A 18 0.05 3.42 -8.98
N LEU A 19 0.98 3.56 -9.93
CA LEU A 19 2.32 2.99 -9.81
C LEU A 19 3.15 3.80 -8.80
N VAL A 20 3.77 3.10 -7.85
CA VAL A 20 4.80 3.64 -6.96
C VAL A 20 6.13 2.98 -7.33
N PRO A 21 7.06 3.72 -7.99
CA PRO A 21 8.34 3.15 -8.41
C PRO A 21 9.17 2.65 -7.24
N TRP A 22 10.00 1.62 -7.47
CA TRP A 22 10.91 1.10 -6.44
C TRP A 22 11.87 2.16 -5.88
N ALA A 23 12.31 3.11 -6.70
CA ALA A 23 13.13 4.23 -6.26
C ALA A 23 12.40 5.06 -5.19
N ASN A 24 11.17 5.49 -5.45
CA ASN A 24 10.38 6.26 -4.48
C ASN A 24 10.10 5.47 -3.20
N LEU A 25 9.88 4.15 -3.30
CA LEU A 25 9.72 3.30 -2.12
C LEU A 25 11.02 3.19 -1.32
N HIS A 26 12.16 3.09 -2.00
CA HIS A 26 13.48 3.05 -1.38
C HIS A 26 13.81 4.39 -0.71
N ASP A 27 13.48 5.53 -1.33
CA ASP A 27 13.66 6.84 -0.71
C ASP A 27 12.87 6.98 0.62
N GLN A 28 11.67 6.39 0.68
CA GLN A 28 10.79 6.46 1.85
C GLN A 28 11.15 5.45 2.95
N PHE A 29 11.55 4.23 2.58
CA PHE A 29 11.65 3.10 3.52
C PHE A 29 13.02 2.41 3.50
N GLY A 30 13.92 2.81 2.62
CA GLY A 30 15.15 2.10 2.26
C GLY A 30 16.42 2.66 2.91
N GLN A 31 16.34 3.54 3.91
CA GLN A 31 17.49 4.21 4.52
C GLN A 31 18.57 3.27 5.12
N GLY A 32 18.31 1.96 5.23
CA GLY A 32 19.29 0.94 5.65
C GLY A 32 19.84 0.06 4.51
N TYR A 33 19.45 0.30 3.26
CA TYR A 33 19.83 -0.52 2.11
C TYR A 33 20.70 0.25 1.14
N ALA A 34 21.92 -0.26 0.90
CA ALA A 34 22.82 0.29 -0.11
C ALA A 34 22.33 0.06 -1.55
N ARG A 35 21.50 -0.96 -1.78
CA ARG A 35 20.99 -1.34 -3.11
C ARG A 35 19.47 -1.47 -3.10
N VAL A 36 18.83 -0.87 -4.10
CA VAL A 36 17.36 -0.93 -4.30
C VAL A 36 16.87 -2.38 -4.45
N ARG A 37 17.66 -3.26 -5.06
CA ARG A 37 17.31 -4.68 -5.22
C ARG A 37 17.15 -5.40 -3.89
N ASP A 38 18.08 -5.18 -2.96
CA ASP A 38 18.09 -5.86 -1.66
C ASP A 38 16.93 -5.33 -0.79
N PHE A 39 16.64 -4.03 -0.90
CA PHE A 39 15.45 -3.42 -0.34
C PHE A 39 14.15 -4.03 -0.92
N ARG A 40 14.05 -4.13 -2.25
CA ARG A 40 12.86 -4.67 -2.94
C ARG A 40 12.53 -6.08 -2.45
N ALA A 41 13.53 -6.94 -2.30
CA ALA A 41 13.34 -8.29 -1.77
C ALA A 41 12.69 -8.26 -0.37
N LYS A 42 13.23 -7.46 0.56
CA LYS A 42 12.66 -7.35 1.91
C LYS A 42 11.28 -6.67 1.93
N PHE A 43 11.09 -5.68 1.07
CA PHE A 43 9.83 -4.95 0.97
C PHE A 43 8.70 -5.88 0.53
N LEU A 44 8.94 -6.75 -0.44
CA LEU A 44 7.97 -7.75 -0.90
C LEU A 44 7.60 -8.75 0.21
N GLU A 45 8.55 -9.19 1.04
CA GLU A 45 8.25 -10.01 2.22
C GLU A 45 7.32 -9.27 3.20
N THR A 46 7.59 -7.99 3.43
CA THR A 46 6.79 -7.16 4.33
C THR A 46 5.39 -6.93 3.75
N LEU A 47 5.26 -6.72 2.43
CA LEU A 47 3.97 -6.61 1.76
C LEU A 47 3.13 -7.87 1.96
N ARG A 48 3.72 -9.07 1.82
CA ARG A 48 3.02 -10.34 2.06
C ARG A 48 2.46 -10.44 3.47
N GLN A 49 3.22 -10.01 4.47
CA GLN A 49 2.77 -9.99 5.86
C GLN A 49 1.61 -9.01 6.07
N VAL A 50 1.69 -7.83 5.45
CA VAL A 50 0.64 -6.81 5.53
C VAL A 50 -0.64 -7.27 4.84
N THR A 51 -0.55 -7.86 3.64
CA THR A 51 -1.72 -8.35 2.91
C THR A 51 -2.40 -9.52 3.63
N ALA A 52 -1.66 -10.32 4.41
CA ALA A 52 -2.24 -11.39 5.22
C ALA A 52 -3.20 -10.87 6.31
N VAL A 53 -2.97 -9.65 6.82
CA VAL A 53 -3.83 -8.99 7.83
C VAL A 53 -4.74 -7.90 7.24
N TYR A 54 -4.68 -7.71 5.91
CA TYR A 54 -5.52 -6.79 5.17
C TYR A 54 -5.92 -7.44 3.84
N PRO A 55 -6.83 -8.43 3.88
CA PRO A 55 -7.16 -9.28 2.73
C PRO A 55 -7.77 -8.50 1.56
N ASP A 56 -8.42 -7.36 1.82
CA ASP A 56 -9.01 -6.51 0.79
C ASP A 56 -7.99 -5.60 0.08
N ALA A 57 -6.71 -5.59 0.50
CA ALA A 57 -5.68 -4.77 -0.12
C ALA A 57 -5.48 -5.16 -1.60
N ARG A 58 -5.68 -4.20 -2.50
CA ARG A 58 -5.53 -4.42 -3.95
C ARG A 58 -4.23 -3.80 -4.44
N LEU A 59 -3.23 -4.64 -4.67
CA LEU A 59 -1.94 -4.22 -5.21
C LEU A 59 -1.30 -5.32 -6.03
N THR A 60 -0.46 -4.91 -6.98
CA THR A 60 0.43 -5.80 -7.73
C THR A 60 1.85 -5.25 -7.68
N ALA A 61 2.86 -6.11 -7.85
CA ALA A 61 4.26 -5.70 -7.84
C ALA A 61 4.99 -6.33 -9.02
N ASP A 62 5.75 -5.51 -9.74
CA ASP A 62 6.53 -5.90 -10.91
C ASP A 62 7.95 -5.31 -10.83
N GLU A 63 8.67 -5.30 -11.95
CA GLU A 63 10.02 -4.74 -12.03
C GLU A 63 10.08 -3.21 -11.89
N GLN A 64 9.01 -2.51 -12.23
CA GLN A 64 8.94 -1.05 -12.16
C GLN A 64 8.62 -0.57 -10.75
N GLY A 65 7.72 -1.26 -10.05
CA GLY A 65 7.30 -0.85 -8.72
C GLY A 65 6.16 -1.67 -8.12
N VAL A 66 5.39 -0.99 -7.29
CA VAL A 66 4.14 -1.51 -6.72
C VAL A 66 2.99 -0.68 -7.29
N THR A 67 2.09 -1.33 -8.01
CA THR A 67 0.86 -0.72 -8.50
C THR A 67 -0.22 -0.88 -7.45
N LEU A 68 -0.79 0.24 -7.02
CA LEU A 68 -1.82 0.33 -5.99
C LEU A 68 -3.16 0.57 -6.65
N GLU A 69 -4.17 -0.19 -6.23
CA GLU A 69 -5.55 -0.03 -6.65
C GLU A 69 -6.43 0.37 -5.45
N HIS A 70 -7.59 0.95 -5.74
CA HIS A 70 -8.50 1.36 -4.68
C HIS A 70 -8.96 0.15 -3.85
N SER A 71 -8.79 0.23 -2.52
CA SER A 71 -9.38 -0.72 -1.57
C SER A 71 -10.01 0.01 -0.38
N PRO A 72 -11.11 -0.53 0.20
CA PRO A 72 -11.71 0.02 1.42
C PRO A 72 -10.74 -0.12 2.59
N PRO A 73 -10.71 0.81 3.56
CA PRO A 73 -9.80 0.72 4.70
C PRO A 73 -10.03 -0.59 5.50
N PRO A 74 -8.97 -1.15 6.11
CA PRO A 74 -9.02 -2.45 6.80
C PRO A 74 -9.97 -2.49 8.01
N VAL A 75 -10.30 -1.31 8.55
CA VAL A 75 -11.40 -1.15 9.49
C VAL A 75 -12.58 -0.59 8.72
N SER A 76 -13.68 -1.34 8.65
CA SER A 76 -14.97 -0.78 8.27
C SER A 76 -15.22 0.39 9.20
N GLY A 77 -15.07 1.62 8.69
CA GLY A 77 -15.54 2.78 9.43
C GLY A 77 -16.99 2.51 9.79
N LYS A 78 -17.34 2.60 11.07
CA LYS A 78 -18.73 2.88 11.40
C LYS A 78 -19.02 4.24 10.76
N SER A 79 -19.49 4.23 9.53
CA SER A 79 -20.26 5.33 8.99
C SER A 79 -21.58 5.28 9.74
N GLU A 80 -21.60 5.83 10.96
CA GLU A 80 -22.81 6.38 11.51
C GLU A 80 -23.01 7.69 10.74
N PRO A 81 -23.94 7.77 9.77
CA PRO A 81 -24.33 9.07 9.30
C PRO A 81 -24.91 9.78 10.53
N LEU A 82 -24.27 10.87 10.94
CA LEU A 82 -24.91 11.89 11.77
C LEU A 82 -26.08 12.44 10.95
N LEU A 83 -27.18 11.69 10.93
CA LEU A 83 -28.48 12.21 10.54
C LEU A 83 -28.92 13.09 11.69
N LEU A 84 -28.95 14.38 11.37
CA LEU A 84 -29.69 15.41 12.07
C LEU A 84 -31.08 14.89 12.45
N ALA A 85 -31.41 14.95 13.75
CA ALA A 85 -32.76 15.04 14.28
C ALA A 85 -32.72 15.84 15.58
#